data_AF-S4PU91-F1
#
_entry.id   AF-S4PU91-F1
#
_cell.length_a   1.000
_cell.length_b   1.000
_cell.length_c   1.000
_cell.angle_alpha   90.00
_cell.angle_beta   90.00
_cell.angle_gamma   90.00
#
_symmetry.space_group_name_H-M   'P 1'
#
loop_
_entity.id
_entity.type
_entity.pdbx_description
1 polymer ?
#
loop_
_entity_poly.entity_id
_entity_poly.type
_entity_poly.pdbx_seq_one_letter_code
_entity_poly.pdbx_strand_id
1 'polypeptide(L)' 'NDQVEVLRACVENVEVDLKQRPSANALRVDVQMRAFTVTGKCQGDLEPQLVTSKEVSKDINLLNVLFETNPLDG' A
#
# COMPACT_ATOMS: atom_id res chain seq x y z
N ASN A 1 13.54 -29.03 5.28
CA ASN A 1 12.16 -28.52 5.13
C ASN A 1 12.35 -27.19 4.44
N ASP A 2 12.57 -27.24 3.13
CA ASP A 2 13.23 -26.17 2.40
C ASP A 2 12.17 -25.29 1.75
N GLN A 3 11.67 -24.31 2.50
CA GLN A 3 10.99 -23.19 1.89
C GLN A 3 12.04 -22.36 1.16
N VAL A 4 12.17 -22.60 -0.14
CA VAL A 4 13.02 -21.79 -1.02
C VAL A 4 12.32 -20.46 -1.25
N GLU A 5 12.53 -19.50 -0.34
CA GLU A 5 12.15 -18.12 -0.58
C GLU A 5 13.10 -17.52 -1.62
N VAL A 6 12.57 -17.32 -2.83
CA VAL A 6 13.29 -16.72 -3.97
C VAL A 6 13.08 -15.21 -4.02
N LEU A 7 11.91 -14.74 -3.56
CA LEU A 7 11.43 -13.37 -3.70
C LEU A 7 10.77 -12.90 -2.42
N ARG A 8 10.98 -11.63 -2.07
CA ARG A 8 10.32 -10.93 -0.97
C ARG A 8 9.67 -9.66 -1.52
N ALA A 9 8.40 -9.47 -1.22
CA ALA A 9 7.68 -8.24 -1.55
C ALA A 9 7.47 -7.42 -0.28
N CYS A 10 7.81 -6.14 -0.33
CA CYS A 10 7.66 -5.20 0.76
C CYS A 10 6.80 -4.01 0.31
N VAL A 11 5.80 -3.69 1.13
CA VAL A 11 4.97 -2.50 1.00
C VAL A 11 5.34 -1.54 2.11
N GLU A 12 5.69 -0.31 1.76
CA GLU A 12 6.08 0.72 2.72
C GLU A 12 5.06 1.86 2.73
N ASN A 13 4.77 2.37 3.92
CA ASN A 13 3.86 3.48 4.17
C ASN A 13 2.45 3.22 3.57
N VAL A 14 1.80 2.16 4.05
CA VAL A 14 0.35 1.98 3.88
C VAL A 14 -0.35 2.80 4.95
N GLU A 15 -1.05 3.83 4.53
CA GLU A 15 -1.84 4.69 5.40
C GLU A 15 -3.33 4.41 5.18
N VAL A 16 -4.08 4.25 6.27
CA VAL A 16 -5.54 4.11 6.24
C VAL A 16 -6.13 5.20 7.11
N ASP A 17 -6.96 6.05 6.53
CA ASP A 17 -7.66 7.12 7.22
C ASP A 17 -9.17 6.84 7.16
N LEU A 18 -9.78 6.77 8.34
CA LEU A 18 -11.19 6.46 8.52
C LEU A 18 -11.92 7.67 9.08
N LYS A 19 -12.80 8.25 8.26
CA LYS A 19 -13.55 9.46 8.60
C LYS A 19 -15.03 9.16 8.66
N GLN A 20 -15.65 9.42 9.81
CA GLN A 20 -17.09 9.57 9.84
C GLN A 20 -17.46 10.90 9.18
N ARG A 21 -18.49 10.88 8.32
CA ARG A 21 -19.11 12.07 7.73
C ARG A 21 -20.51 12.23 8.33
N PRO A 22 -20.64 12.91 9.50
CA PRO A 22 -21.91 12.97 10.22
C PRO A 22 -23.04 13.58 9.40
N SER A 23 -22.73 14.60 8.58
CA SER A 23 -23.70 15.26 7.71
C SER A 23 -24.27 14.37 6.60
N ALA A 24 -23.59 13.28 6.27
CA ALA A 24 -24.00 12.30 5.26
C ALA A 24 -24.36 10.94 5.87
N ASN A 25 -24.35 10.83 7.21
CA ASN A 25 -24.46 9.56 7.94
C ASN A 25 -23.65 8.41 7.28
N ALA A 26 -22.41 8.72 6.89
CA ALA A 26 -21.57 7.84 6.09
C ALA A 26 -20.18 7.67 6.71
N LEU A 27 -19.53 6.56 6.39
CA LEU A 27 -18.14 6.28 6.70
C LEU A 27 -17.31 6.38 5.43
N ARG A 28 -16.25 7.15 5.48
CA ARG A 28 -15.26 7.30 4.41
C ARG A 28 -13.97 6.62 4.83
N VAL A 29 -13.44 5.76 3.96
CA VAL A 29 -12.15 5.10 4.11
C VAL A 29 -11.25 5.60 2.97
N ASP A 30 -10.15 6.24 3.32
CA ASP A 30 -9.08 6.59 2.39
C ASP A 30 -7.89 5.66 2.65
N VAL A 31 -7.48 4.85 1.66
CA VAL A 31 -6.30 3.99 1.73
C VAL A 31 -5.25 4.48 0.75
N GLN A 32 -4.04 4.68 1.24
CA GLN A 32 -2.92 5.21 0.46
C GLN A 32 -1.67 4.35 0.61
N MET A 33 -0.87 4.24 -0.45
CA MET A 33 0.43 3.55 -0.44
C MET A 33 1.47 4.41 -1.16
N ARG A 34 2.60 4.66 -0.51
CA ARG A 34 3.65 5.52 -1.10
C ARG A 34 4.73 4.75 -1.85
N ALA A 35 5.11 3.57 -1.37
CA ALA A 35 6.23 2.83 -1.94
C ALA A 35 5.94 1.32 -2.02
N PHE A 36 6.41 0.70 -3.11
CA PHE A 36 6.38 -0.74 -3.31
C PHE A 36 7.73 -1.23 -3.86
N THR A 37 8.33 -2.18 -3.15
CA THR A 37 9.63 -2.74 -3.50
C THR A 37 9.58 -4.26 -3.50
N VAL A 38 10.22 -4.88 -4.49
CA VAL A 38 10.44 -6.32 -4.54
C VAL A 38 11.94 -6.58 -4.50
N THR A 39 12.37 -7.38 -3.54
CA THR A 39 13.75 -7.85 -3.42
C THR A 39 13.83 -9.34 -3.72
N GLY A 40 14.97 -9.77 -4.25
CA GLY A 40 15.30 -11.18 -4.38
C GLY A 40 15.96 -11.71 -3.12
N LYS A 41 16.23 -13.02 -3.11
CA LYS A 41 16.94 -13.68 -2.02
C LYS A 41 18.30 -12.99 -1.75
N CYS A 42 18.55 -12.68 -0.48
CA CYS A 42 19.83 -12.15 -0.03
C CYS A 42 20.98 -13.13 -0.33
N GLN A 43 22.07 -12.62 -0.92
CA GLN A 43 23.28 -13.38 -1.25
C GLN A 43 24.48 -12.74 -0.55
N GLY A 44 24.85 -13.28 0.62
CA GLY A 44 25.86 -12.66 1.47
C GLY A 44 25.34 -11.35 2.05
N ASP A 45 26.02 -10.24 1.73
CA ASP A 45 25.64 -8.89 2.18
C ASP A 45 24.83 -8.09 1.14
N LEU A 46 24.44 -8.72 0.02
CA LEU A 46 23.70 -8.09 -1.06
C LEU A 46 22.25 -8.59 -1.11
N GLU A 47 21.29 -7.68 -0.92
CA GLU A 47 19.88 -7.92 -1.22
C GLU A 47 19.56 -7.34 -2.60
N PRO A 48 19.34 -8.17 -3.64
CA PRO A 48 19.09 -7.67 -4.98
C PRO A 48 17.72 -7.02 -5.07
N GLN A 49 17.67 -5.72 -5.34
CA GLN A 49 16.42 -5.01 -5.63
C GLN A 49 15.97 -5.33 -7.06
N LEU A 50 14.81 -5.96 -7.21
CA LEU A 50 14.29 -6.43 -8.49
C LEU A 50 13.28 -5.45 -9.08
N VAL A 51 12.43 -4.87 -8.23
CA VAL A 51 11.42 -3.88 -8.61
C VAL A 51 11.39 -2.79 -7.56
N THR A 52 11.31 -1.54 -8.00
CA THR A 52 11.01 -0.42 -7.14
C THR A 52 10.02 0.50 -7.84
N SER A 53 9.07 1.00 -7.07
CA SER A 53 8.16 2.04 -7.52
C SER A 53 8.95 3.32 -7.84
N LYS A 54 8.84 3.79 -9.08
CA LYS A 54 9.43 5.07 -9.48
C LYS A 54 8.47 6.20 -9.12
N GLU A 55 8.87 7.07 -8.19
CA GLU A 55 8.16 8.33 -7.95
C GLU A 55 8.27 9.20 -9.22
N VAL A 56 7.15 9.45 -9.90
CA VAL A 56 7.10 10.27 -11.13
C VAL A 56 7.02 11.76 -10.78
N SER A 57 6.57 12.09 -9.56
CA SER A 57 6.65 13.42 -8.96
C SER A 57 6.56 13.31 -7.44
N LYS A 58 7.11 14.31 -6.72
CA LYS A 58 6.87 14.45 -5.28
C LYS A 58 5.36 14.48 -5.03
N ASP A 59 4.90 13.74 -4.03
CA ASP A 59 3.52 13.75 -3.51
C ASP A 59 2.46 12.94 -4.29
N ILE A 60 2.85 11.99 -5.15
CA ILE A 60 1.89 11.03 -5.75
C ILE A 60 1.97 9.67 -5.03
N ASN A 61 0.85 9.24 -4.45
CA ASN A 61 0.68 7.88 -3.94
C ASN A 61 0.57 6.87 -5.09
N LEU A 62 1.16 5.68 -4.92
CA LEU A 62 1.06 4.56 -5.86
C LEU A 62 -0.33 3.92 -5.90
N LEU A 63 -1.03 3.98 -4.77
CA LEU A 63 -2.41 3.51 -4.64
C LEU A 63 -3.21 4.57 -3.88
N ASN A 64 -4.38 4.90 -4.40
CA ASN A 64 -5.40 5.67 -3.71
C ASN A 64 -6.72 4.91 -3.86
N VAL A 65 -7.23 4.36 -2.77
CA VAL A 65 -8.57 3.77 -2.73
C VAL A 65 -9.45 4.65 -1.85
N LEU A 66 -10.60 5.03 -2.39
CA LEU A 66 -11.65 5.75 -1.66
C LEU A 66 -12.89 4.86 -1.63
N PHE A 67 -13.36 4.56 -0.42
CA PHE A 67 -14.62 3.89 -0.17
C PHE A 67 -15.51 4.79 0.70
N GLU A 68 -16.78 4.93 0.33
CA GLU A 68 -17.77 5.62 1.15
C GLU A 68 -19.00 4.73 1.30
N THR A 69 -19.51 4.58 2.53
CA THR A 69 -20.79 3.89 2.77
C THR A 69 -21.93 4.77 2.33
N ASN A 70 -22.93 4.19 1.67
CA ASN A 70 -24.17 4.91 1.37
C ASN A 70 -25.09 4.89 2.60
N PRO A 71 -25.56 6.05 3.10
CA PRO A 71 -26.47 6.12 4.24
C PRO A 71 -27.83 5.43 4.00
N LEU A 72 -28.18 5.11 2.75
CA LEU A 72 -29.43 4.43 2.39
C LEU A 72 -29.33 2.89 2.42
N ASP A 73 -28.14 2.32 2.66
CA ASP A 73 -27.93 0.86 2.72
C ASP A 73 -28.13 0.27 4.14
N GLY A 74 -28.84 0.98 5.02
CA GLY A 74 -29.19 0.59 6.39
C GLY A 74 -30.64 0.21 6.58
#